data_AF-A0A838ABW1-F1
#
_entry.id   AF-A0A838ABW1-F1
#
_cell.length_a   1.000
_cell.length_b   1.000
_cell.length_c   1.000
_cell.angle_alpha   90.00
_cell.angle_beta   90.00
_cell.angle_gamma   90.00
#
_symmetry.space_group_name_H-M   'P 1'
#
loop_
_entity.id
_entity.type
_entity.pdbx_description
1 polymer ?
#
loop_
_entity_poly.entity_id
_entity_poly.type
_entity_poly.pdbx_seq_one_letter_code
_entity_poly.pdbx_strand_id
1 'polypeptide(L)'
;MYGRRKITRYLRRQGHGVAFCTVDRLMREAGSNGVVKGRKHRTMIPAKDGIRSGAKVNRNFTAAALNHVWVAGFTYVSTWIGWAYVAFVFDAFSRAIVGWAAGEFEDGSAGYQGTQHSGVAARPLWSSGRA
;
A
#
# COMPACT_ATOMS: atom_id res chain seq x y z
N MET A 1 -21.98 -12.28 -11.69
CA MET A 1 -21.52 -13.35 -12.59
C MET A 1 -20.38 -14.15 -11.97
N TYR A 2 -20.34 -15.47 -12.17
CA TYR A 2 -19.27 -16.34 -11.70
C TYR A 2 -18.00 -16.18 -12.53
N GLY A 3 -16.83 -16.13 -11.88
CA GLY A 3 -15.54 -16.12 -12.57
C GLY A 3 -14.99 -17.50 -12.86
N ARG A 4 -13.93 -17.56 -13.68
CA ARG A 4 -13.17 -18.75 -14.06
C ARG A 4 -13.06 -19.79 -12.94
N ARG A 5 -12.62 -19.37 -11.73
CA ARG A 5 -12.44 -20.27 -10.58
C ARG A 5 -13.72 -21.01 -10.17
N LYS A 6 -14.86 -20.31 -10.14
CA LYS A 6 -16.15 -20.88 -9.73
C LYS A 6 -16.74 -21.75 -10.84
N ILE A 7 -16.61 -21.34 -12.10
CA ILE A 7 -17.07 -22.10 -13.27
C ILE A 7 -16.28 -23.39 -13.44
N THR A 8 -14.95 -23.36 -13.33
CA THR A 8 -14.13 -24.59 -13.39
C THR A 8 -14.50 -25.58 -12.29
N ARG A 9 -14.75 -25.10 -11.06
CA ARG A 9 -15.18 -25.97 -9.96
C ARG A 9 -16.58 -26.54 -10.18
N TYR A 10 -17.49 -25.74 -10.74
CA TYR A 10 -18.83 -26.18 -11.11
C TYR A 10 -18.78 -27.29 -12.17
N LEU A 11 -18.06 -27.07 -13.27
CA LEU A 11 -17.92 -28.04 -14.36
C LEU A 11 -17.27 -29.36 -13.89
N ARG A 12 -16.25 -29.28 -13.02
CA ARG A 12 -15.64 -30.48 -12.43
C ARG A 12 -16.60 -31.27 -11.54
N ARG A 13 -17.49 -30.60 -10.80
CA ARG A 13 -18.55 -31.28 -10.03
C ARG A 13 -19.59 -31.97 -10.91
N GLN A 14 -19.73 -31.53 -12.16
CA GLN A 14 -20.58 -32.17 -13.16
C GLN A 14 -19.84 -33.26 -13.96
N GLY A 15 -18.62 -33.63 -13.55
CA GLY A 15 -17.82 -34.67 -14.21
C GLY A 15 -16.96 -34.19 -15.38
N HIS A 16 -16.97 -32.90 -15.72
CA HIS A 16 -16.12 -32.38 -16.80
C HIS A 16 -14.70 -32.09 -16.30
N GLY A 17 -13.73 -32.85 -16.80
CA GLY A 17 -12.28 -32.69 -16.54
C GLY A 17 -11.65 -31.46 -17.20
N VAL A 18 -12.22 -30.27 -17.00
CA VAL A 18 -11.76 -29.05 -17.65
C VAL A 18 -10.59 -28.37 -16.92
N ALA A 19 -9.65 -27.85 -17.71
CA ALA A 19 -8.57 -27.00 -17.24
C ALA A 19 -9.04 -25.54 -17.07
N PHE A 20 -8.37 -24.78 -16.19
CA PHE A 20 -8.68 -23.37 -15.98
C PHE A 20 -8.49 -22.53 -17.25
N CYS A 21 -7.49 -22.85 -18.08
CA CYS A 21 -7.21 -22.16 -19.35
C CYS A 21 -8.35 -22.34 -20.36
N THR A 22 -8.94 -23.55 -20.45
CA THR A 22 -10.08 -23.82 -21.32
C THR A 22 -11.30 -23.00 -20.92
N VAL A 23 -11.61 -22.95 -19.62
CA VAL A 23 -12.70 -22.12 -19.10
C VAL A 23 -12.41 -20.63 -19.35
N ASP A 24 -11.17 -20.18 -19.15
CA ASP A 24 -10.79 -18.77 -19.39
C ASP A 24 -10.94 -18.37 -20.85
N ARG A 25 -10.51 -19.22 -21.80
CA ARG A 25 -10.66 -19.01 -23.24
C ARG A 25 -12.14 -18.89 -23.63
N LEU A 26 -12.96 -19.84 -23.20
CA LEU A 26 -14.40 -19.85 -23.48
C LEU A 26 -15.12 -18.64 -22.88
N MET A 27 -14.73 -18.23 -21.66
CA MET A 27 -15.28 -17.03 -21.03
C MET A 27 -14.91 -15.75 -21.81
N ARG A 28 -13.69 -15.65 -22.33
CA ARG A 28 -13.27 -14.52 -23.17
C ARG A 28 -14.02 -14.50 -24.51
N GLU A 29 -14.17 -15.64 -25.17
CA GLU A 29 -14.95 -15.76 -26.41
C GLU A 29 -16.41 -15.37 -26.19
N ALA A 30 -16.99 -15.73 -25.04
CA ALA A 30 -18.35 -15.34 -24.65
C ALA A 30 -18.45 -13.91 -24.05
N GLY A 31 -17.39 -13.09 -24.11
CA GLY A 31 -17.37 -11.73 -23.57
C GLY A 31 -17.62 -11.62 -22.07
N SER A 32 -17.48 -12.72 -21.34
CA SER A 32 -17.91 -12.86 -19.95
C SER A 32 -16.72 -12.86 -19.01
N ASN A 33 -16.74 -12.00 -17.99
CA ASN A 33 -15.71 -11.95 -16.95
C ASN A 33 -16.30 -12.16 -15.56
N GLY A 34 -15.53 -12.79 -14.69
CA GLY A 34 -15.92 -12.97 -13.30
C GLY A 34 -16.05 -11.63 -12.57
N VAL A 35 -17.20 -11.40 -11.94
CA VAL A 35 -17.37 -10.20 -11.10
C VAL A 35 -16.67 -10.46 -9.77
N VAL A 36 -15.70 -9.60 -9.44
CA VAL A 36 -15.08 -9.57 -8.12
C VAL A 36 -15.92 -8.66 -7.23
N LYS A 37 -16.49 -9.22 -6.16
CA LYS A 37 -17.19 -8.44 -5.13
C LYS A 37 -16.12 -7.82 -4.21
N GLY A 38 -15.87 -6.54 -4.36
CA GLY A 38 -14.90 -5.80 -3.55
C GLY A 38 -14.89 -4.32 -3.91
N ARG A 39 -14.64 -3.45 -2.92
CA ARG A 39 -14.50 -2.01 -3.15
C ARG A 39 -13.20 -1.77 -3.92
N LYS A 40 -13.25 -1.12 -5.09
CA LYS A 40 -12.03 -0.62 -5.73
C LYS A 40 -11.36 0.33 -4.74
N HIS A 41 -10.18 -0.02 -4.26
CA HIS A 41 -9.44 0.81 -3.32
C HIS A 41 -8.91 2.01 -4.10
N ARG A 42 -9.48 3.19 -3.84
CA ARG A 42 -9.04 4.44 -4.45
C ARG A 42 -8.06 5.09 -3.49
N THR A 43 -6.77 4.90 -3.76
CA THR A 43 -5.67 5.36 -2.90
C THR A 43 -5.50 6.89 -2.90
N MET A 44 -5.97 7.59 -3.94
CA MET A 44 -5.76 9.05 -4.08
C MET A 44 -7.00 9.77 -4.62
N ILE A 45 -7.42 10.83 -3.94
CA ILE A 45 -8.32 11.86 -4.46
C ILE A 45 -7.41 13.02 -4.90
N PRO A 46 -7.40 13.41 -6.19
CA PRO A 46 -6.62 14.56 -6.63
C PRO A 46 -7.05 15.82 -5.89
N ALA A 47 -6.08 16.69 -5.56
CA ALA A 47 -6.39 18.02 -5.04
C ALA A 47 -7.25 18.78 -6.06
N LYS A 48 -8.24 19.53 -5.56
CA LYS A 48 -9.28 20.19 -6.36
C LYS A 48 -8.71 21.20 -7.37
N ASP A 49 -7.54 21.75 -7.06
CA ASP A 49 -6.96 22.89 -7.77
C ASP A 49 -5.91 22.46 -8.80
N GLY A 50 -5.59 21.16 -8.88
CA GLY A 50 -4.67 20.60 -9.89
C GLY A 50 -3.20 21.02 -9.77
N ILE A 51 -2.88 22.04 -8.95
CA ILE A 51 -1.51 22.53 -8.71
C ILE A 51 -0.78 21.49 -7.86
N ARG A 52 0.09 20.71 -8.52
CA ARG A 52 0.95 19.72 -7.88
C ARG A 52 2.36 20.27 -7.84
N SER A 53 2.98 20.29 -6.66
CA SER A 53 4.43 20.53 -6.54
C SER A 53 5.18 19.57 -7.46
N GLY A 54 6.16 20.08 -8.21
CA GLY A 54 6.96 19.26 -9.12
C GLY A 54 7.49 18.03 -8.41
N ALA A 55 7.17 16.84 -8.93
CA ALA A 55 7.60 15.59 -8.32
C ALA A 55 9.13 15.49 -8.46
N LYS A 56 9.86 15.71 -7.36
CA LYS A 56 11.34 15.73 -7.37
C LYS A 56 11.97 14.51 -8.04
N VAL A 57 11.32 13.35 -7.93
CA VAL A 57 11.79 12.09 -8.48
C VAL A 57 11.01 11.62 -9.71
N ASN A 58 10.00 12.35 -10.18
CA ASN A 58 9.20 11.99 -11.36
C ASN A 58 8.75 10.51 -11.41
N ARG A 59 8.39 9.93 -10.25
CA ARG A 59 8.07 8.49 -10.07
C ARG A 59 9.20 7.50 -10.40
N ASN A 60 10.42 7.98 -10.61
CA ASN A 60 11.62 7.15 -10.64
C ASN A 60 12.14 6.96 -9.21
N PHE A 61 11.86 5.79 -8.64
CA PHE A 61 12.33 5.42 -7.30
C PHE A 61 13.63 4.60 -7.35
N THR A 62 14.41 4.74 -8.42
CA THR A 62 15.74 4.13 -8.55
C THR A 62 16.80 5.09 -8.05
N ALA A 63 17.77 4.59 -7.29
CA ALA A 63 18.94 5.36 -6.85
C ALA A 63 20.22 4.67 -7.33
N ALA A 64 21.25 5.46 -7.67
CA ALA A 64 22.55 4.95 -8.12
C ALA A 64 23.49 4.58 -6.97
N ALA A 65 23.22 5.08 -5.76
CA ALA A 65 24.01 4.87 -4.56
C ALA A 65 23.14 4.99 -3.30
N LEU A 66 23.69 4.53 -2.17
CA LEU A 66 23.11 4.71 -0.83
C LEU A 66 22.82 6.20 -0.54
N ASN A 67 21.74 6.46 0.20
CA ASN A 67 21.37 7.77 0.74
C ASN A 67 21.06 8.87 -0.31
N HIS A 68 20.83 8.52 -1.58
CA HIS A 68 20.46 9.47 -2.62
C HIS A 68 18.94 9.71 -2.70
N VAL A 69 18.14 8.67 -2.50
CA VAL A 69 16.68 8.75 -2.55
C VAL A 69 16.12 7.97 -1.37
N TRP A 70 15.38 8.66 -0.52
CA TRP A 70 14.61 8.05 0.56
C TRP A 70 13.13 8.08 0.21
N VAL A 71 12.46 6.98 0.49
CA VAL A 71 11.03 6.85 0.28
C VAL A 71 10.38 6.64 1.64
N ALA A 72 9.41 7.50 1.95
CA ALA A 72 8.62 7.41 3.16
C ALA A 72 7.29 6.70 2.87
N GLY A 73 6.94 5.77 3.73
CA GLY A 73 5.65 5.10 3.74
C GLY A 73 5.06 5.11 5.13
N PHE A 74 3.75 4.94 5.21
CA PHE A 74 3.06 4.72 6.46
C PHE A 74 1.93 3.72 6.29
N THR A 75 1.63 2.99 7.36
CA THR A 75 0.55 2.01 7.37
C THR A 75 -0.12 1.96 8.73
N TYR A 76 -1.34 1.45 8.76
CA TYR A 76 -2.06 1.11 9.98
C TYR A 76 -1.79 -0.35 10.32
N VAL A 77 -1.40 -0.60 11.57
CA VAL A 77 -1.16 -1.95 12.11
C VAL A 77 -2.21 -2.22 13.17
N SER A 78 -2.93 -3.33 13.03
CA SER A 78 -3.87 -3.79 14.05
C SER A 78 -3.07 -4.39 15.22
N THR A 79 -3.41 -3.95 16.42
CA THR A 79 -2.85 -4.43 17.70
C THR A 79 -3.97 -4.98 18.57
N TRP A 80 -3.63 -5.64 19.68
CA TRP A 80 -4.61 -6.17 20.63
C TRP A 80 -5.45 -5.09 21.33
N ILE A 81 -4.93 -3.87 21.42
CA ILE A 81 -5.55 -2.76 22.17
C ILE A 81 -6.21 -1.74 21.21
N GLY A 82 -5.94 -1.84 19.91
CA GLY A 82 -6.48 -0.92 18.92
C GLY A 82 -5.62 -0.84 17.67
N TRP A 83 -5.53 0.36 17.08
CA TRP A 83 -4.76 0.60 15.87
C TRP A 83 -3.53 1.45 16.17
N ALA A 84 -2.37 1.00 15.67
CA ALA A 84 -1.14 1.78 15.67
C ALA A 84 -0.86 2.31 14.27
N TYR A 85 -0.31 3.52 14.19
CA TYR A 85 0.21 4.07 12.96
C TYR A 85 1.72 3.88 12.93
N VAL A 86 2.23 3.28 11.86
CA VAL A 86 3.67 3.05 11.69
C VAL A 86 4.13 3.80 10.46
N ALA A 87 5.03 4.75 10.67
CA ALA A 87 5.75 5.44 9.61
C ALA A 87 7.17 4.87 9.49
N PHE A 88 7.63 4.68 8.26
CA PHE A 88 8.96 4.16 7.96
C PHE A 88 9.57 4.89 6.78
N VAL A 89 10.89 4.99 6.79
CA VAL A 89 11.69 5.54 5.69
C VAL A 89 12.64 4.44 5.24
N PHE A 90 12.64 4.14 3.94
CA PHE A 90 13.58 3.20 3.34
C PHE A 90 14.47 3.89 2.31
N ASP A 91 15.72 3.43 2.24
CA ASP A 91 16.67 3.82 1.21
C ASP A 91 16.36 3.11 -0.11
N ALA A 92 16.23 3.85 -1.20
CA ALA A 92 15.80 3.30 -2.49
C ALA A 92 16.84 2.39 -3.15
N PHE A 93 18.13 2.55 -2.84
CA PHE A 93 19.21 1.73 -3.39
C PHE A 93 19.30 0.37 -2.66
N SER A 94 19.47 0.41 -1.35
CA SER A 94 19.68 -0.78 -0.51
C SER A 94 18.40 -1.48 -0.07
N ARG A 95 17.25 -0.78 -0.13
CA ARG A 95 15.97 -1.20 0.47
C ARG A 95 16.02 -1.37 1.98
N ALA A 96 17.07 -0.89 2.63
CA ALA A 96 17.18 -0.90 4.08
C ALA A 96 16.23 0.14 4.68
N ILE A 97 15.65 -0.19 5.85
CA ILE A 97 14.90 0.77 6.66
C ILE A 97 15.92 1.66 7.37
N VAL A 98 15.92 2.95 7.04
CA VAL A 98 16.85 3.94 7.65
C VAL A 98 16.28 4.54 8.93
N GLY A 99 14.96 4.49 9.10
CA GLY A 99 14.29 4.93 10.31
C GLY A 99 12.81 4.54 10.31
N TRP A 100 12.24 4.45 11.51
CA TRP A 100 10.82 4.20 11.70
C TRP A 100 10.34 4.83 13.00
N ALA A 101 9.04 5.07 13.06
CA ALA A 101 8.37 5.48 14.28
C ALA A 101 6.94 4.94 14.30
N ALA A 102 6.49 4.56 15.48
CA ALA A 102 5.10 4.15 15.71
C ALA A 102 4.44 5.15 16.66
N GLY A 103 3.16 5.43 16.43
CA GLY A 103 2.33 6.25 17.31
C GLY A 103 0.98 5.60 17.53
N GLU A 104 0.40 5.84 18.69
CA GLU A 104 -0.95 5.40 19.05
C GLU A 104 -1.96 6.50 18.68
N PHE A 105 -3.20 6.09 18.40
CA PHE A 105 -4.31 7.02 18.24
C PHE A 105 -5.13 7.00 19.52
N GLU A 106 -4.91 8.00 20.39
CA GLU A 106 -5.77 8.23 21.55
C GLU A 106 -6.88 9.21 21.16
N ASP A 107 -8.12 8.87 21.49
CA ASP A 107 -9.33 9.61 21.10
C ASP A 107 -9.23 11.09 21.52
N GLY A 108 -9.09 12.00 20.56
CA GLY A 108 -9.43 13.41 20.72
C GLY A 108 -8.40 14.38 21.34
N SER A 109 -7.19 13.96 21.72
CA SER A 109 -6.12 14.90 22.10
C SER A 109 -4.80 14.56 21.42
N ALA A 110 -4.36 15.41 20.49
CA ALA A 110 -3.20 15.15 19.64
C ALA A 110 -1.90 15.21 20.45
N GLY A 111 -1.45 14.06 20.96
CA GLY A 111 -0.11 13.84 21.47
C GLY A 111 0.57 12.73 20.67
N TYR A 112 1.44 13.07 19.71
CA TYR A 112 2.35 12.09 19.12
C TYR A 112 3.43 11.74 20.15
N GLN A 113 3.22 10.67 20.92
CA GLN A 113 4.28 10.05 21.73
C GLN A 113 4.87 8.87 20.95
N GLY A 114 5.65 9.16 19.92
CA GLY A 114 6.32 8.12 19.14
C GLY A 114 7.72 7.83 19.66
N THR A 115 7.99 6.57 20.02
CA THR A 115 9.36 6.09 20.27
C THR A 115 10.09 5.96 18.92
N GLN A 116 11.10 6.80 18.70
CA GLN A 116 11.94 6.77 17.50
C GLN A 116 13.09 5.80 17.70
N HIS A 117 13.26 4.85 16.79
CA HIS A 117 14.48 4.06 16.70
C HIS A 117 15.15 4.37 15.36
N SER A 118 16.29 5.07 15.41
CA SER A 118 17.13 5.35 14.26
C SER A 118 18.56 4.88 14.53
N GLY A 119 19.15 4.12 13.59
CA GLY A 119 20.58 3.77 13.59
C GLY A 119 21.44 4.78 12.82
N VAL A 120 20.83 5.83 12.28
CA VAL A 120 21.48 6.94 11.59
C VAL A 120 20.78 8.19 12.07
N ALA A 121 21.55 9.17 12.58
CA ALA A 121 21.05 10.42 13.14
C ALA A 121 20.24 11.22 12.10
N ALA A 122 18.95 10.91 11.98
CA ALA A 122 17.99 11.72 11.28
C ALA A 122 17.63 12.90 12.20
N ARG A 123 18.02 14.12 11.81
CA ARG A 123 17.56 15.34 12.49
C ARG A 123 16.03 15.37 12.45
N PRO A 124 15.33 15.74 13.54
CA PRO A 124 13.87 15.80 13.54
C PRO A 124 13.42 16.87 12.54
N LEU A 125 12.62 16.49 11.52
CA LEU A 125 12.00 17.45 10.60
C LEU A 125 10.74 18.12 11.19
N TRP A 126 10.44 17.83 12.46
CA TRP A 126 9.32 18.40 13.20
C TRP A 126 9.85 18.86 14.55
N SER A 127 10.22 20.13 14.64
CA SER A 127 10.17 20.86 15.91
C SER A 127 8.76 21.42 16.03
N SER A 128 8.01 20.97 17.02
CA SER A 128 6.77 21.61 17.44
C SER A 128 7.06 23.05 17.87
N GLY A 129 6.86 24.00 16.96
CA GLY A 129 6.88 25.42 17.25
C GLY A 129 5.46 25.86 17.62
N ARG A 130 5.24 26.12 18.91
CA ARG A 130 4.17 27.00 19.38
C ARG A 130 4.35 28.39 18.77
N ALA A 131 3.29 28.91 18.17
CA ALA A 131 2.89 30.31 18.18
C ALA A 131 1.37 30.36 18.00
#